data_AF-A0AAE3AEF4-F1
#
_entry.id   AF-A0AAE3AEF4-F1
#
_cell.length_a   1.000
_cell.length_b   1.000
_cell.length_c   1.000
_cell.angle_alpha   90.00
_cell.angle_beta   90.00
_cell.angle_gamma   90.00
#
_symmetry.space_group_name_H-M   'P 1'
#
loop_
_entity.id
_entity.type
_entity.pdbx_description
1 polymer ?
#
loop_
_entity_poly.entity_id
_entity_poly.type
_entity_poly.pdbx_seq_one_letter_code
_entity_poly.pdbx_strand_id
1 'polypeptide(L)'
;MSKRCLQIITALLCVLLLAGCGAKAQSTRQNPLESPAGAKAERFDPPETARAAVEHPDITVSVRWAEEAEGQEAIRTLAAEYFTLMGTILAAPEASYESVCCSEEVLQELTLYGWMASTNLYPRISIQVTLSRPETYPDGTVRVTAGLKTALKSCRDISRTSFTSDANLESIDFSEEHRLTLSGAGENWTVAWDAFSSDFGRMESGYATNHRDDAFCAEPIRSYFSLRANALDGGYVAGNPEFCIGALRSDAFDFAQALLKDRPEILRVYRAESRAVNLGQFRRIDGDAATQVPVDECIRVEYLSENWMVECSIFVIPHTITTFPQADSDQDLVVGDLYKQFGHACSIVEYPEPLWSD
;
A
#
# COMPACT_ATOMS: atom_id res chain seq x y z
N MET A 1 14.77 -74.92 -0.01
CA MET A 1 15.47 -74.02 0.94
C MET A 1 15.27 -74.55 2.36
N SER A 2 16.34 -74.70 3.13
CA SER A 2 16.24 -75.26 4.50
C SER A 2 15.52 -74.27 5.44
N LYS A 3 14.76 -74.77 6.41
CA LYS A 3 14.09 -73.93 7.44
C LYS A 3 15.06 -72.98 8.16
N ARG A 4 16.34 -73.38 8.26
CA ARG A 4 17.42 -72.56 8.84
C ARG A 4 17.84 -71.40 7.93
N CYS A 5 17.87 -71.59 6.61
CA CYS A 5 18.15 -70.49 5.67
C CYS A 5 17.05 -69.43 5.68
N LEU A 6 15.78 -69.85 5.79
CA LEU A 6 14.66 -68.91 5.83
C LEU A 6 14.68 -68.08 7.13
N GLN A 7 14.97 -68.70 8.27
CA GLN A 7 15.11 -68.01 9.56
C GLN A 7 16.26 -67.00 9.57
N ILE A 8 17.39 -67.31 8.93
CA ILE A 8 18.54 -66.39 8.83
C ILE A 8 18.19 -65.18 7.97
N ILE A 9 17.48 -65.38 6.85
CA ILE A 9 17.04 -64.29 5.96
C ILE A 9 16.01 -63.41 6.67
N THR A 10 15.04 -64.00 7.39
CA THR A 10 14.04 -63.24 8.15
C THR A 10 14.67 -62.45 9.30
N ALA A 11 15.63 -63.03 10.01
CA ALA A 11 16.35 -62.33 11.07
C ALA A 11 17.21 -61.17 10.54
N LEU A 12 17.87 -61.33 9.39
CA LEU A 12 18.61 -60.25 8.71
C LEU A 12 17.69 -59.13 8.22
N LEU A 13 16.50 -59.46 7.72
CA LEU A 13 15.47 -58.48 7.33
C LEU A 13 14.92 -57.71 8.54
N CYS A 14 14.71 -58.37 9.68
CA CYS A 14 14.30 -57.70 10.92
C CYS A 14 15.39 -56.77 11.49
N VAL A 15 16.66 -57.14 11.38
CA VAL A 15 17.79 -56.28 11.80
C VAL A 15 17.97 -55.09 10.86
N LEU A 16 17.77 -55.27 9.55
CA LEU A 16 17.77 -54.16 8.57
C LEU A 16 16.56 -53.22 8.75
N LEU A 17 15.38 -53.74 9.10
CA LEU A 17 14.20 -52.93 9.38
C LEU A 17 14.30 -52.17 10.71
N LEU A 18 14.92 -52.75 11.74
CA LEU A 18 15.14 -52.07 13.03
C LEU A 18 16.29 -51.05 12.99
N ALA A 19 17.29 -51.23 12.13
CA ALA A 19 18.33 -50.22 11.87
C ALA A 19 17.85 -49.04 11.00
N GLY A 20 16.67 -49.16 10.36
CA GLY A 20 16.02 -48.09 9.59
C GLY A 20 15.02 -47.24 10.39
N CYS A 21 14.68 -47.61 11.62
CA CYS A 21 13.75 -46.87 12.48
C CYS A 21 14.52 -45.92 13.41
N GLY A 22 15.09 -44.86 12.84
CA GLY A 22 15.85 -43.86 13.58
C GLY A 22 16.13 -42.56 12.82
N ALA A 23 15.35 -42.24 11.78
CA ALA A 23 15.35 -40.92 11.19
C ALA A 23 14.08 -40.19 11.66
N LYS A 24 14.24 -39.30 12.65
CA LYS A 24 13.28 -38.20 12.83
C LYS A 24 13.17 -37.51 11.47
N ALA A 25 11.96 -37.36 10.97
CA ALA A 25 11.67 -36.43 9.89
C ALA A 25 11.94 -35.01 10.43
N GLN A 26 13.21 -34.61 10.37
CA GLN A 26 13.61 -33.23 10.56
C GLN A 26 13.14 -32.51 9.31
N SER A 27 12.08 -31.71 9.50
CA SER A 27 11.60 -30.72 8.55
C SER A 27 12.77 -30.12 7.78
N THR A 28 12.82 -30.36 6.47
CA THR A 28 13.63 -29.58 5.54
C THR A 28 12.98 -28.20 5.39
N ARG A 29 12.88 -27.45 6.49
CA ARG A 29 12.96 -25.99 6.44
C ARG A 29 14.37 -25.68 5.99
N GLN A 30 14.52 -25.30 4.73
CA GLN A 30 15.68 -24.56 4.31
C GLN A 30 15.68 -23.27 5.14
N ASN A 31 16.60 -23.19 6.11
CA ASN A 31 17.01 -21.91 6.65
C ASN A 31 17.63 -21.08 5.52
N PRO A 32 17.64 -19.74 5.66
CA PRO A 32 18.03 -18.82 4.59
C PRO A 32 19.48 -19.10 4.18
N LEU A 33 19.72 -19.24 2.87
CA LEU A 33 21.00 -19.08 2.16
C LEU A 33 22.24 -19.10 3.08
N GLU A 34 22.87 -20.28 3.23
CA GLU A 34 24.25 -20.34 3.70
C GLU A 34 25.12 -19.50 2.75
N SER A 35 25.77 -18.48 3.32
CA SER A 35 26.68 -17.59 2.60
C SER A 35 27.93 -18.36 2.12
N PRO A 36 28.49 -18.03 0.94
CA PRO A 36 29.77 -18.57 0.52
C PRO A 36 30.84 -18.22 1.54
N ALA A 37 31.58 -19.21 2.00
CA ALA A 37 32.69 -19.04 2.93
C ALA A 37 33.73 -18.06 2.36
N GLY A 38 34.00 -16.97 3.09
CA GLY A 38 35.18 -16.14 2.86
C GLY A 38 34.96 -14.67 2.53
N ALA A 39 34.05 -13.98 3.22
CA ALA A 39 34.21 -12.54 3.44
C ALA A 39 33.55 -12.17 4.78
N LYS A 40 34.36 -11.80 5.78
CA LYS A 40 33.88 -11.00 6.91
C LYS A 40 33.52 -9.62 6.37
N ALA A 41 32.36 -9.48 5.74
CA ALA A 41 31.60 -8.26 5.91
C ALA A 41 30.88 -8.45 7.24
N GLU A 42 31.30 -7.73 8.28
CA GLU A 42 30.36 -7.39 9.35
C GLU A 42 29.11 -6.88 8.63
N ARG A 43 28.05 -7.69 8.67
CA ARG A 43 26.78 -7.38 8.02
C ARG A 43 26.34 -6.08 8.67
N PHE A 44 26.54 -4.96 7.97
CA PHE A 44 26.06 -3.67 8.43
C PHE A 44 24.54 -3.79 8.45
N ASP A 45 24.02 -4.03 9.64
CA ASP A 45 22.62 -3.92 9.93
C ASP A 45 22.46 -2.53 10.53
N PRO A 46 22.14 -1.51 9.72
CA PRO A 46 21.94 -0.20 10.29
C PRO A 46 20.80 -0.30 11.32
N PRO A 47 21.02 0.16 12.56
CA PRO A 47 20.00 0.07 13.61
C PRO A 47 18.77 0.85 13.16
N GLU A 48 17.59 0.24 13.31
CA GLU A 48 16.25 0.81 13.10
C GLU A 48 16.23 2.01 12.14
N THR A 49 16.38 1.75 10.84
CA THR A 49 16.35 2.80 9.82
C THR A 49 14.91 3.20 9.54
N ALA A 50 14.36 4.01 10.43
CA ALA A 50 13.11 4.71 10.16
C ALA A 50 13.29 5.63 8.95
N ARG A 51 12.24 5.76 8.12
CA ARG A 51 12.15 6.83 7.12
C ARG A 51 12.45 8.17 7.78
N ALA A 52 13.38 8.93 7.21
CA ALA A 52 13.70 10.27 7.65
C ALA A 52 12.56 11.23 7.30
N ALA A 53 12.32 12.18 8.20
CA ALA A 53 11.46 13.32 7.92
C ALA A 53 12.26 14.42 7.21
N VAL A 54 11.68 15.03 6.16
CA VAL A 54 12.25 16.22 5.54
C VAL A 54 11.83 17.44 6.38
N GLU A 55 12.70 17.90 7.28
CA GLU A 55 12.35 18.93 8.27
C GLU A 55 12.06 20.31 7.63
N HIS A 56 12.69 20.64 6.51
CA HIS A 56 12.56 21.94 5.82
C HIS A 56 12.58 21.79 4.30
N PRO A 57 11.49 21.30 3.68
CA PRO A 57 11.41 21.19 2.23
C PRO A 57 11.36 22.58 1.58
N ASP A 58 12.09 22.75 0.48
CA ASP A 58 12.01 23.93 -0.39
C ASP A 58 10.83 23.76 -1.35
N ILE A 59 9.68 24.31 -0.99
CA ILE A 59 8.44 24.20 -1.75
C ILE A 59 8.15 25.56 -2.41
N THR A 60 8.12 25.59 -3.73
CA THR A 60 7.76 26.75 -4.52
C THR A 60 6.52 26.45 -5.36
N VAL A 61 5.49 27.28 -5.22
CA VAL A 61 4.27 27.18 -6.04
C VAL A 61 4.04 28.50 -6.74
N SER A 62 3.83 28.46 -8.05
CA SER A 62 3.47 29.63 -8.84
C SER A 62 2.17 29.35 -9.59
N VAL A 63 1.18 30.21 -9.42
CA VAL A 63 -0.13 30.07 -10.07
C VAL A 63 -0.39 31.27 -10.99
N ARG A 64 -0.80 30.98 -12.21
CA ARG A 64 -1.21 31.99 -13.20
C ARG A 64 -2.48 31.55 -13.92
N TRP A 65 -3.18 32.53 -14.49
CA TRP A 65 -4.21 32.27 -15.48
C TRP A 65 -3.58 31.88 -16.81
N ALA A 66 -4.26 31.03 -17.58
CA ALA A 66 -3.95 30.79 -18.98
C ALA A 66 -4.07 32.08 -19.81
N GLU A 67 -3.46 32.08 -20.99
CA GLU A 67 -3.61 33.20 -21.93
C GLU A 67 -5.11 33.39 -22.26
N GLU A 68 -5.60 34.64 -22.18
CA GLU A 68 -7.01 35.01 -22.36
C GLU A 68 -8.00 34.46 -21.31
N ALA A 69 -7.51 33.78 -20.27
CA ALA A 69 -8.31 33.46 -19.10
C ALA A 69 -8.25 34.60 -18.08
N GLU A 70 -9.42 35.00 -17.57
CA GLU A 70 -9.56 35.92 -16.46
C GLU A 70 -10.47 35.27 -15.43
N GLY A 71 -10.14 35.44 -14.15
CA GLY A 71 -10.89 34.89 -13.03
C GLY A 71 -10.66 35.71 -11.77
N GLN A 72 -11.40 35.40 -10.72
CA GLN A 72 -11.29 36.10 -9.44
C GLN A 72 -9.92 35.83 -8.81
N GLU A 73 -9.27 36.88 -8.29
CA GLU A 73 -7.99 36.75 -7.59
C GLU A 73 -8.07 35.77 -6.42
N ALA A 74 -9.21 35.74 -5.71
CA ALA A 74 -9.46 34.79 -4.63
C ALA A 74 -9.35 33.32 -5.08
N ILE A 75 -9.75 32.97 -6.31
CA ILE A 75 -9.60 31.61 -6.85
C ILE A 75 -8.12 31.29 -7.12
N ARG A 76 -7.35 32.27 -7.62
CA ARG A 76 -5.91 32.11 -7.84
C ARG A 76 -5.17 31.89 -6.52
N THR A 77 -5.51 32.67 -5.50
CA THR A 77 -4.97 32.51 -4.13
C THR A 77 -5.33 31.15 -3.56
N LEU A 78 -6.59 30.74 -3.65
CA LEU A 78 -7.03 29.41 -3.20
C LEU A 78 -6.22 28.29 -3.87
N ALA A 79 -6.04 28.36 -5.20
CA ALA A 79 -5.24 27.37 -5.92
C ALA A 79 -3.79 27.35 -5.44
N ALA A 80 -3.19 28.52 -5.15
CA ALA A 80 -1.83 28.59 -4.62
C ALA A 80 -1.72 27.92 -3.24
N GLU A 81 -2.70 28.14 -2.35
CA GLU A 81 -2.77 27.47 -1.05
C GLU A 81 -2.95 25.95 -1.21
N TYR A 82 -3.88 25.52 -2.06
CA TYR A 82 -4.16 24.11 -2.32
C TYR A 82 -2.95 23.35 -2.86
N PHE A 83 -2.28 23.88 -3.89
CA PHE A 83 -1.09 23.22 -4.45
C PHE A 83 0.15 23.35 -3.54
N THR A 84 0.19 24.33 -2.64
CA THR A 84 1.21 24.38 -1.57
C THR A 84 0.97 23.27 -0.55
N LEU A 85 -0.29 23.01 -0.18
CA LEU A 85 -0.66 21.88 0.67
C LEU A 85 -0.28 20.54 0.01
N MET A 86 -0.56 20.37 -1.30
CA MET A 86 -0.12 19.20 -2.08
C MET A 86 1.39 19.00 -2.01
N GLY A 87 2.18 20.06 -2.24
CA GLY A 87 3.64 20.00 -2.12
C GLY A 87 4.10 19.64 -0.69
N THR A 88 3.42 20.16 0.33
CA THR A 88 3.73 19.89 1.73
C THR A 88 3.48 18.41 2.07
N ILE A 89 2.34 17.87 1.65
CA ILE A 89 1.97 16.47 1.82
C ILE A 89 2.94 15.54 1.09
N LEU A 90 3.37 15.90 -0.13
CA LEU A 90 4.42 15.16 -0.85
C LEU A 90 5.73 15.13 -0.05
N ALA A 91 6.15 16.25 0.53
CA ALA A 91 7.39 16.31 1.30
C ALA A 91 7.35 15.54 2.63
N ALA A 92 6.18 15.43 3.26
CA ALA A 92 5.99 14.77 4.55
C ALA A 92 4.70 13.91 4.58
N PRO A 93 4.66 12.79 3.84
CA PRO A 93 3.43 12.01 3.66
C PRO A 93 2.94 11.28 4.92
N GLU A 94 3.77 11.19 5.96
CA GLU A 94 3.42 10.58 7.25
C GLU A 94 2.89 11.59 8.28
N ALA A 95 2.92 12.89 7.98
CA ALA A 95 2.44 13.90 8.91
C ALA A 95 0.90 13.97 8.93
N SER A 96 0.35 14.49 10.02
CA SER A 96 -1.07 14.81 10.12
C SER A 96 -1.32 16.22 9.60
N TYR A 97 -2.38 16.40 8.82
CA TYR A 97 -2.73 17.65 8.17
C TYR A 97 -4.13 18.08 8.54
N GLU A 98 -4.32 19.39 8.64
CA GLU A 98 -5.62 20.06 8.67
C GLU A 98 -5.62 21.09 7.54
N SER A 99 -6.80 21.36 6.96
CA SER A 99 -6.92 22.28 5.83
C SER A 99 -8.14 23.18 5.98
N VAL A 100 -7.95 24.45 5.63
CA VAL A 100 -9.03 25.42 5.43
C VAL A 100 -9.31 25.68 3.94
N CYS A 101 -8.41 25.25 3.05
CA CYS A 101 -8.51 25.49 1.62
C CYS A 101 -9.24 24.37 0.85
N CYS A 102 -9.50 23.22 1.48
CA CYS A 102 -10.23 22.12 0.85
C CYS A 102 -11.16 21.40 1.84
N SER A 103 -12.10 20.61 1.33
CA SER A 103 -12.93 19.72 2.15
C SER A 103 -12.11 18.58 2.77
N GLU A 104 -12.71 17.87 3.72
CA GLU A 104 -12.08 16.71 4.36
C GLU A 104 -11.83 15.58 3.36
N GLU A 105 -12.77 15.33 2.45
CA GLU A 105 -12.67 14.32 1.41
C GLU A 105 -11.49 14.63 0.47
N VAL A 106 -11.32 15.89 0.08
CA VAL A 106 -10.17 16.31 -0.74
C VAL A 106 -8.86 16.15 0.02
N LEU A 107 -8.85 16.44 1.31
CA LEU A 107 -7.65 16.24 2.15
C LEU A 107 -7.28 14.76 2.29
N GLN A 108 -8.28 13.88 2.42
CA GLN A 108 -8.08 12.43 2.46
C GLN A 108 -7.48 11.91 1.14
N GLU A 109 -8.02 12.33 0.00
CA GLU A 109 -7.47 12.02 -1.34
C GLU A 109 -6.03 12.50 -1.48
N LEU A 110 -5.76 13.74 -1.07
CA LEU A 110 -4.43 14.34 -1.18
C LEU A 110 -3.41 13.64 -0.28
N THR A 111 -3.81 13.25 0.93
CA THR A 111 -2.97 12.48 1.86
C THR A 111 -2.67 11.09 1.31
N LEU A 112 -3.64 10.43 0.67
CA LEU A 112 -3.40 9.17 -0.02
C LEU A 112 -2.45 9.36 -1.20
N TYR A 113 -2.62 10.42 -2.00
CA TYR A 113 -1.73 10.75 -3.11
C TYR A 113 -0.28 10.94 -2.63
N GLY A 114 -0.07 11.70 -1.55
CA GLY A 114 1.25 11.87 -0.94
C GLY A 114 1.86 10.54 -0.47
N TRP A 115 1.07 9.69 0.17
CA TRP A 115 1.51 8.37 0.60
C TRP A 115 1.85 7.47 -0.60
N MET A 116 1.05 7.48 -1.66
CA MET A 116 1.31 6.73 -2.89
C MET A 116 2.56 7.22 -3.65
N ALA A 117 2.90 8.50 -3.50
CA ALA A 117 4.14 9.07 -4.01
C ALA A 117 5.35 8.82 -3.09
N SER A 118 5.18 8.33 -1.86
CA SER A 118 6.22 8.29 -0.81
C SER A 118 7.38 7.29 -1.01
N THR A 119 7.63 6.87 -2.25
CA THR A 119 8.77 6.00 -2.62
C THR A 119 10.13 6.69 -2.44
N ASN A 120 10.16 8.03 -2.53
CA ASN A 120 11.36 8.84 -2.29
C ASN A 120 11.10 9.91 -1.22
N LEU A 121 12.17 10.54 -0.74
CA LEU A 121 12.09 11.81 0.01
C LEU A 121 12.15 12.99 -0.96
N TYR A 122 11.36 14.04 -0.72
CA TYR A 122 11.25 15.20 -1.62
C TYR A 122 11.68 16.51 -0.94
N PRO A 123 13.00 16.77 -0.81
CA PRO A 123 13.51 17.99 -0.19
C PRO A 123 13.27 19.27 -1.01
N ARG A 124 13.01 19.18 -2.32
CA ARG A 124 12.63 20.35 -3.13
C ARG A 124 11.53 20.03 -4.11
N ILE A 125 10.53 20.89 -4.17
CA ILE A 125 9.30 20.72 -4.94
C ILE A 125 8.97 22.06 -5.58
N SER A 126 8.88 22.08 -6.91
CA SER A 126 8.45 23.25 -7.68
C SER A 126 7.20 22.90 -8.49
N ILE A 127 6.09 23.58 -8.23
CA ILE A 127 4.81 23.37 -8.93
C ILE A 127 4.43 24.64 -9.68
N GLN A 128 4.35 24.55 -11.00
CA GLN A 128 3.82 25.61 -11.84
C GLN A 128 2.40 25.27 -12.26
N VAL A 129 1.46 26.13 -11.94
CA VAL A 129 0.02 25.92 -12.17
C VAL A 129 -0.49 26.95 -13.17
N THR A 130 -1.16 26.48 -14.22
CA THR A 130 -1.87 27.31 -15.18
C THR A 130 -3.37 27.02 -15.10
N LEU A 131 -4.16 28.00 -14.68
CA LEU A 131 -5.61 27.88 -14.50
C LEU A 131 -6.37 28.24 -15.77
N SER A 132 -7.38 27.44 -16.13
CA SER A 132 -8.34 27.75 -17.19
C SER A 132 -9.28 28.89 -16.79
N ARG A 133 -10.09 29.37 -17.73
CA ARG A 133 -11.21 30.25 -17.40
C ARG A 133 -12.17 29.52 -16.45
N PRO A 134 -12.62 30.13 -15.34
CA PRO A 134 -13.59 29.52 -14.44
C PRO A 134 -14.96 29.33 -15.10
N GLU A 135 -15.61 28.20 -14.83
CA GLU A 135 -16.98 27.90 -15.25
C GLU A 135 -17.91 27.93 -14.04
N THR A 136 -18.90 28.83 -14.03
CA THR A 136 -19.89 28.93 -12.95
C THR A 136 -21.15 28.14 -13.29
N TYR A 137 -21.58 27.30 -12.35
CA TYR A 137 -22.78 26.48 -12.47
C TYR A 137 -23.99 27.14 -11.78
N PRO A 138 -25.24 26.75 -12.13
CA PRO A 138 -26.45 27.36 -11.56
C PRO A 138 -26.59 27.26 -10.04
N ASP A 139 -25.95 26.26 -9.42
CA ASP A 139 -25.91 26.06 -7.97
C ASP A 139 -24.86 26.94 -7.25
N GLY A 140 -24.13 27.78 -8.01
CA GLY A 140 -23.08 28.65 -7.50
C GLY A 140 -21.71 28.00 -7.40
N THR A 141 -21.58 26.70 -7.71
CA THR A 141 -20.27 26.06 -7.78
C THR A 141 -19.46 26.59 -8.96
N VAL A 142 -18.14 26.60 -8.80
CA VAL A 142 -17.21 27.00 -9.85
C VAL A 142 -16.28 25.85 -10.18
N ARG A 143 -16.08 25.58 -11.46
CA ARG A 143 -15.08 24.63 -11.92
C ARG A 143 -13.92 25.35 -12.57
N VAL A 144 -12.70 24.92 -12.27
CA VAL A 144 -11.48 25.39 -12.93
C VAL A 144 -10.56 24.22 -13.20
N THR A 145 -9.99 24.17 -14.39
CA THR A 145 -8.94 23.22 -14.73
C THR A 145 -7.58 23.83 -14.41
N ALA A 146 -6.74 23.09 -13.70
CA ALA A 146 -5.38 23.45 -13.33
C ALA A 146 -4.41 22.51 -14.06
N GLY A 147 -3.66 23.06 -15.02
CA GLY A 147 -2.56 22.34 -15.66
C GLY A 147 -1.27 22.53 -14.86
N LEU A 148 -0.72 21.43 -14.35
CA LEU A 148 0.48 21.40 -13.51
C LEU A 148 1.71 21.03 -14.34
N LYS A 149 2.82 21.70 -14.05
CA LYS A 149 4.18 21.24 -14.35
C LYS A 149 4.93 21.16 -13.04
N THR A 150 5.28 19.94 -12.64
CA THR A 150 5.92 19.67 -11.36
C THR A 150 7.34 19.21 -11.60
N ALA A 151 8.29 19.83 -10.89
CA ALA A 151 9.69 19.47 -10.88
C ALA A 151 10.10 19.16 -9.44
N LEU A 152 10.58 17.94 -9.21
CA LEU A 152 10.99 17.43 -7.91
C LEU A 152 12.50 17.19 -7.88
N LYS A 153 13.12 17.51 -6.75
CA LYS A 153 14.39 16.91 -6.34
C LYS A 153 14.09 15.85 -5.29
N SER A 154 14.53 14.63 -5.56
CA SER A 154 14.19 13.48 -4.73
C SER A 154 15.41 12.68 -4.29
N CYS A 155 15.32 11.99 -3.16
CA CYS A 155 16.32 11.05 -2.68
C CYS A 155 15.70 9.66 -2.51
N ARG A 156 16.28 8.65 -3.16
CA ARG A 156 15.84 7.25 -3.04
C ARG A 156 16.20 6.61 -1.71
N ASP A 157 17.30 7.05 -1.09
CA ASP A 157 17.67 6.62 0.25
C ASP A 157 16.78 7.33 1.28
N ILE A 158 15.73 6.64 1.71
CA ILE A 158 14.72 7.17 2.63
C ILE A 158 15.22 7.27 4.07
N SER A 159 16.41 6.77 4.39
CA SER A 159 17.03 6.94 5.72
C SER A 159 17.81 8.26 5.84
N ARG A 160 17.93 9.02 4.75
CA ARG A 160 18.80 10.19 4.68
C ARG A 160 18.21 11.40 5.39
N THR A 161 18.99 11.99 6.29
CA THR A 161 18.57 13.14 7.13
C THR A 161 19.11 14.50 6.68
N SER A 162 19.98 14.56 5.67
CA SER A 162 20.61 15.81 5.20
C SER A 162 20.63 15.93 3.68
N PHE A 163 20.24 17.13 3.22
CA PHE A 163 20.05 17.48 1.81
C PHE A 163 20.80 18.76 1.41
N THR A 164 21.94 19.03 2.06
CA THR A 164 22.73 20.26 1.85
C THR A 164 23.44 20.32 0.48
N SER A 165 23.41 19.25 -0.31
CA SER A 165 23.95 19.23 -1.68
C SER A 165 23.13 18.35 -2.62
N ASP A 166 23.12 18.72 -3.90
CA ASP A 166 22.37 18.01 -4.95
C ASP A 166 23.05 16.72 -5.41
N ALA A 167 24.23 16.39 -4.88
CA ALA A 167 25.04 15.26 -5.35
C ALA A 167 24.35 13.89 -5.19
N ASN A 168 23.28 13.82 -4.38
CA ASN A 168 22.51 12.60 -4.13
C ASN A 168 21.01 12.80 -4.39
N LEU A 169 20.66 13.85 -5.15
CA LEU A 169 19.29 14.16 -5.52
C LEU A 169 19.06 13.87 -7.00
N GLU A 170 18.00 13.13 -7.28
CA GLU A 170 17.51 12.86 -8.62
C GLU A 170 16.43 13.88 -9.01
N SER A 171 16.41 14.27 -10.28
CA SER A 171 15.32 15.11 -10.81
C SER A 171 14.17 14.23 -11.29
N ILE A 172 12.95 14.58 -10.93
CA ILE A 172 11.73 13.98 -11.47
C ILE A 172 10.83 15.11 -11.94
N ASP A 173 10.52 15.14 -13.23
CA ASP A 173 9.63 16.13 -13.81
C ASP A 173 8.40 15.41 -14.39
N PHE A 174 7.21 15.93 -14.12
CA PHE A 174 5.96 15.41 -14.67
C PHE A 174 4.94 16.54 -14.85
N SER A 175 3.83 16.21 -15.52
CA SER A 175 2.74 17.15 -15.76
C SER A 175 1.41 16.44 -15.59
N GLU A 176 0.48 17.12 -14.94
CA GLU A 176 -0.82 16.59 -14.56
C GLU A 176 -1.90 17.64 -14.82
N GLU A 177 -3.13 17.17 -15.03
CA GLU A 177 -4.31 18.03 -15.10
C GLU A 177 -5.21 17.72 -13.91
N HIS A 178 -5.52 18.75 -13.15
CA HIS A 178 -6.43 18.71 -12.00
C HIS A 178 -7.67 19.50 -12.34
N ARG A 179 -8.86 18.97 -12.03
CA ARG A 179 -10.13 19.65 -12.25
C ARG A 179 -10.76 19.95 -10.90
N LEU A 180 -10.56 21.18 -10.45
CA LEU A 180 -11.02 21.65 -9.16
C LEU A 180 -12.50 22.04 -9.27
N THR A 181 -13.32 21.50 -8.38
CA THR A 181 -14.67 22.00 -8.09
C THR A 181 -14.59 22.83 -6.82
N LEU A 182 -14.98 24.08 -6.92
CA LEU A 182 -14.92 25.08 -5.87
C LEU A 182 -16.33 25.36 -5.35
N SER A 183 -16.46 25.43 -4.03
CA SER A 183 -17.66 25.89 -3.34
C SER A 183 -17.36 27.16 -2.56
N GLY A 184 -18.39 27.96 -2.31
CA GLY A 184 -18.25 29.25 -1.64
C GLY A 184 -18.56 30.44 -2.54
N ALA A 185 -18.23 31.64 -2.10
CA ALA A 185 -18.47 32.87 -2.84
C ALA A 185 -17.57 34.02 -2.36
N GLY A 186 -17.33 34.99 -3.25
CA GLY A 186 -16.55 36.18 -2.94
C GLY A 186 -15.09 35.84 -2.63
N GLU A 187 -14.67 36.10 -1.41
CA GLU A 187 -13.31 35.82 -0.92
C GLU A 187 -13.19 34.47 -0.19
N ASN A 188 -14.31 33.76 0.01
CA ASN A 188 -14.37 32.53 0.82
C ASN A 188 -14.60 31.31 -0.06
N TRP A 189 -13.63 30.99 -0.93
CA TRP A 189 -13.67 29.78 -1.75
C TRP A 189 -12.98 28.61 -1.04
N THR A 190 -13.46 27.40 -1.30
CA THR A 190 -12.85 26.14 -0.84
C THR A 190 -12.85 25.13 -1.98
N VAL A 191 -11.79 24.32 -2.10
CA VAL A 191 -11.77 23.19 -3.03
C VAL A 191 -12.65 22.08 -2.47
N ALA A 192 -13.84 21.91 -3.05
CA ALA A 192 -14.83 20.91 -2.64
C ALA A 192 -14.55 19.55 -3.28
N TRP A 193 -13.89 19.52 -4.44
CA TRP A 193 -13.43 18.29 -5.07
C TRP A 193 -12.25 18.56 -6.00
N ASP A 194 -11.35 17.60 -6.13
CA ASP A 194 -10.30 17.59 -7.16
C ASP A 194 -10.36 16.29 -7.95
N ALA A 195 -10.67 16.39 -9.24
CA ALA A 195 -10.63 15.25 -10.14
C ALA A 195 -9.31 15.23 -10.92
N PHE A 196 -8.53 14.17 -10.73
CA PHE A 196 -7.22 13.99 -11.36
C PHE A 196 -6.94 12.50 -11.63
N SER A 197 -5.98 12.24 -12.51
CA SER A 197 -5.37 10.92 -12.74
C SER A 197 -3.87 11.13 -12.82
N SER A 198 -3.11 10.38 -12.02
CA SER A 198 -1.68 10.56 -11.83
C SER A 198 -0.91 9.28 -12.10
N ASP A 199 -0.04 9.31 -13.10
CA ASP A 199 0.94 8.26 -13.33
C ASP A 199 2.04 8.25 -12.26
N PHE A 200 2.37 9.43 -11.71
CA PHE A 200 3.40 9.59 -10.68
C PHE A 200 2.98 8.94 -9.37
N GLY A 201 1.78 9.28 -8.88
CA GLY A 201 1.16 8.68 -7.70
C GLY A 201 0.45 7.35 -7.98
N ARG A 202 0.35 6.92 -9.25
CA ARG A 202 -0.38 5.70 -9.66
C ARG A 202 -1.79 5.63 -9.07
N MET A 203 -2.47 6.77 -9.06
CA MET A 203 -3.74 6.97 -8.38
C MET A 203 -4.66 7.87 -9.21
N GLU A 204 -5.95 7.61 -9.14
CA GLU A 204 -6.99 8.50 -9.63
C GLU A 204 -7.80 9.04 -8.46
N SER A 205 -8.37 10.24 -8.62
CA SER A 205 -9.25 10.84 -7.62
C SER A 205 -10.42 9.92 -7.30
N GLY A 206 -10.71 9.75 -6.01
CA GLY A 206 -11.76 8.89 -5.49
C GLY A 206 -11.24 7.56 -4.95
N TYR A 207 -9.93 7.27 -4.99
CA TYR A 207 -9.38 6.05 -4.41
C TYR A 207 -9.55 6.00 -2.88
N ALA A 208 -9.54 7.14 -2.20
CA ALA A 208 -9.73 7.25 -0.76
C ALA A 208 -11.20 7.51 -0.35
N THR A 209 -12.04 8.02 -1.25
CA THR A 209 -13.39 8.53 -0.88
C THR A 209 -14.54 7.90 -1.66
N ASN A 210 -14.30 7.23 -2.79
CA ASN A 210 -15.34 6.41 -3.44
C ASN A 210 -15.49 5.12 -2.64
N HIS A 211 -16.14 5.22 -1.49
CA HIS A 211 -16.61 4.11 -0.70
C HIS A 211 -18.12 4.25 -0.63
N ARG A 212 -18.86 3.22 -1.05
CA ARG A 212 -20.26 3.15 -0.61
C ARG A 212 -20.26 2.70 0.84
N ASP A 213 -20.93 3.47 1.69
CA ASP A 213 -20.96 3.38 3.16
C ASP A 213 -21.56 2.07 3.72
N ASP A 214 -20.95 0.93 3.43
CA ASP A 214 -21.15 -0.27 4.25
C ASP A 214 -19.91 -0.41 5.14
N ALA A 215 -19.81 0.43 6.18
CA ALA A 215 -18.72 0.44 7.18
C ALA A 215 -18.43 -0.97 7.75
N PHE A 216 -19.42 -1.85 7.72
CA PHE A 216 -19.36 -3.25 8.13
C PHE A 216 -18.28 -4.08 7.42
N CYS A 217 -18.00 -3.81 6.13
CA CYS A 217 -17.03 -4.57 5.34
C CYS A 217 -15.63 -3.95 5.35
N ALA A 218 -15.49 -2.66 5.65
CA ALA A 218 -14.23 -1.93 5.45
C ALA A 218 -13.16 -2.29 6.48
N GLU A 219 -13.53 -2.39 7.76
CA GLU A 219 -12.56 -2.66 8.84
C GLU A 219 -11.96 -4.08 8.79
N PRO A 220 -12.73 -5.15 8.53
CA PRO A 220 -12.16 -6.48 8.32
C PRO A 220 -11.19 -6.53 7.13
N ILE A 221 -11.49 -5.84 6.03
CA ILE A 221 -10.60 -5.73 4.86
C ILE A 221 -9.31 -5.01 5.24
N ARG A 222 -9.39 -3.87 5.93
CA ARG A 222 -8.20 -3.12 6.41
C ARG A 222 -7.34 -3.97 7.35
N SER A 223 -7.97 -4.71 8.26
CA SER A 223 -7.28 -5.63 9.17
C SER A 223 -6.60 -6.79 8.44
N TYR A 224 -7.27 -7.37 7.44
CA TYR A 224 -6.69 -8.41 6.58
C TYR A 224 -5.48 -7.91 5.77
N PHE A 225 -5.55 -6.71 5.18
CA PHE A 225 -4.41 -6.11 4.48
C PHE A 225 -3.27 -5.73 5.43
N SER A 226 -3.59 -5.28 6.65
CA SER A 226 -2.57 -5.06 7.69
C SER A 226 -1.85 -6.36 8.07
N LEU A 227 -2.57 -7.49 8.14
CA LEU A 227 -1.97 -8.81 8.34
C LEU A 227 -1.01 -9.19 7.19
N ARG A 228 -1.37 -8.89 5.93
CA ARG A 228 -0.52 -9.13 4.76
C ARG A 228 0.76 -8.29 4.79
N ALA A 229 0.66 -7.01 5.13
CA ALA A 229 1.82 -6.16 5.37
C ALA A 229 2.71 -6.71 6.49
N ASN A 230 2.11 -7.09 7.63
CA ASN A 230 2.87 -7.67 8.75
C ASN A 230 3.61 -8.95 8.37
N ALA A 231 3.05 -9.77 7.47
CA ALA A 231 3.71 -10.98 6.97
C ALA A 231 5.01 -10.65 6.17
N LEU A 232 5.05 -9.53 5.45
CA LEU A 232 6.24 -9.04 4.74
C LEU A 232 7.34 -8.57 5.70
N ASP A 233 6.96 -7.94 6.82
CA ASP A 233 7.89 -7.48 7.86
C ASP A 233 8.30 -8.60 8.84
N GLY A 234 8.02 -9.86 8.50
CA GLY A 234 8.39 -11.03 9.31
C GLY A 234 7.54 -11.22 10.58
N GLY A 235 6.47 -10.44 10.76
CA GLY A 235 5.51 -10.55 11.84
C GLY A 235 4.62 -11.78 11.68
N TYR A 236 4.94 -12.88 12.36
CA TYR A 236 4.08 -14.06 12.39
C TYR A 236 3.11 -14.03 13.58
N VAL A 237 1.80 -13.99 13.30
CA VAL A 237 0.76 -14.14 14.32
C VAL A 237 0.37 -15.62 14.44
N ALA A 238 0.71 -16.24 15.58
CA ALA A 238 0.52 -17.68 15.78
C ALA A 238 -0.96 -18.12 15.92
N GLY A 239 -1.88 -17.20 16.19
CA GLY A 239 -3.33 -17.47 16.29
C GLY A 239 -4.13 -17.16 15.01
N ASN A 240 -5.32 -17.75 14.89
CA ASN A 240 -6.28 -17.35 13.86
C ASN A 240 -6.79 -15.94 14.19
N PRO A 241 -6.74 -14.98 13.25
CA PRO A 241 -7.29 -13.66 13.47
C PRO A 241 -8.82 -13.71 13.52
N GLU A 242 -9.43 -12.83 14.30
CA GLU A 242 -10.90 -12.76 14.43
C GLU A 242 -11.56 -12.17 13.17
N PHE A 243 -10.78 -11.50 12.32
CA PHE A 243 -11.23 -10.78 11.12
C PHE A 243 -11.00 -11.55 9.80
N CYS A 244 -10.26 -12.67 9.79
CA CYS A 244 -10.17 -13.52 8.59
C CYS A 244 -9.94 -15.00 8.91
N ILE A 245 -10.29 -15.87 7.97
CA ILE A 245 -10.08 -17.32 8.11
C ILE A 245 -8.60 -17.72 8.10
N GLY A 246 -8.28 -18.85 8.74
CA GLY A 246 -6.90 -19.33 8.88
C GLY A 246 -6.18 -19.64 7.55
N ALA A 247 -6.94 -20.00 6.50
CA ALA A 247 -6.41 -20.23 5.16
C ALA A 247 -5.84 -18.94 4.54
N LEU A 248 -6.55 -17.81 4.67
CA LEU A 248 -6.09 -16.51 4.18
C LEU A 248 -4.88 -15.99 4.95
N ARG A 249 -4.79 -16.27 6.26
CA ARG A 249 -3.57 -16.00 7.03
C ARG A 249 -2.36 -16.75 6.43
N SER A 250 -2.53 -18.02 6.10
CA SER A 250 -1.44 -18.83 5.53
C SER A 250 -1.04 -18.31 4.15
N ASP A 251 -2.03 -17.97 3.31
CA ASP A 251 -1.83 -17.35 2.00
C ASP A 251 -1.03 -16.04 2.08
N ALA A 252 -1.30 -15.19 3.09
CA ALA A 252 -0.54 -13.95 3.29
C ALA A 252 0.97 -14.18 3.47
N PHE A 253 1.37 -15.27 4.15
CA PHE A 253 2.79 -15.64 4.30
C PHE A 253 3.38 -16.20 3.00
N ASP A 254 2.63 -17.03 2.29
CA ASP A 254 3.07 -17.59 1.00
C ASP A 254 3.23 -16.47 -0.04
N PHE A 255 2.32 -15.51 -0.05
CA PHE A 255 2.41 -14.28 -0.83
C PHE A 255 3.65 -13.46 -0.49
N ALA A 256 3.92 -13.22 0.80
CA ALA A 256 5.10 -12.48 1.23
C ALA A 256 6.40 -13.15 0.72
N GLN A 257 6.49 -14.48 0.80
CA GLN A 257 7.63 -15.23 0.25
C GLN A 257 7.72 -15.11 -1.27
N ALA A 258 6.60 -15.17 -1.98
CA ALA A 258 6.56 -15.02 -3.42
C ALA A 258 6.99 -13.61 -3.86
N LEU A 259 6.55 -12.55 -3.18
CA LEU A 259 6.98 -11.18 -3.43
C LEU A 259 8.49 -11.04 -3.24
N LEU A 260 9.03 -11.48 -2.10
CA LEU A 260 10.48 -11.37 -1.83
C LEU A 260 11.32 -12.19 -2.81
N LYS A 261 10.76 -13.28 -3.35
CA LYS A 261 11.41 -14.08 -4.40
C LYS A 261 11.37 -13.38 -5.77
N ASP A 262 10.27 -12.70 -6.10
CA ASP A 262 10.12 -11.91 -7.33
C ASP A 262 10.98 -10.64 -7.30
N ARG A 263 11.29 -10.15 -6.10
CA ARG A 263 12.02 -8.90 -5.82
C ARG A 263 13.38 -9.16 -5.17
N PRO A 264 14.36 -9.75 -5.89
CA PRO A 264 15.68 -10.06 -5.33
C PRO A 264 16.48 -8.82 -4.90
N GLU A 265 16.11 -7.63 -5.37
CA GLU A 265 16.65 -6.36 -4.91
C GLU A 265 16.38 -6.08 -3.43
N ILE A 266 15.33 -6.69 -2.85
CA ILE A 266 14.94 -6.57 -1.45
C ILE A 266 15.79 -7.55 -0.62
N LEU A 267 16.87 -7.06 0.00
CA LEU A 267 17.72 -7.89 0.85
C LEU A 267 17.10 -8.14 2.23
N ARG A 268 16.34 -7.17 2.73
CA ARG A 268 15.67 -7.21 4.04
C ARG A 268 14.55 -6.18 4.08
N VAL A 269 13.37 -6.58 4.53
CA VAL A 269 12.27 -5.66 4.86
C VAL A 269 12.50 -5.05 6.25
N TYR A 270 12.26 -3.74 6.36
CA TYR A 270 12.28 -2.99 7.63
C TYR A 270 10.88 -2.64 8.12
N ARG A 271 9.97 -2.40 7.19
CA ARG A 271 8.58 -2.05 7.46
C ARG A 271 7.75 -2.34 6.22
N ALA A 272 6.52 -2.81 6.42
CA ALA A 272 5.51 -2.82 5.39
C ALA A 272 4.20 -2.25 5.94
N GLU A 273 3.45 -1.55 5.09
CA GLU A 273 2.16 -0.97 5.41
C GLU A 273 1.23 -1.13 4.21
N SER A 274 0.00 -1.59 4.45
CA SER A 274 -1.01 -1.72 3.39
C SER A 274 -2.15 -0.73 3.61
N ARG A 275 -2.69 -0.21 2.51
CA ARG A 275 -3.94 0.55 2.48
C ARG A 275 -4.93 -0.09 1.51
N ALA A 276 -6.17 -0.26 1.96
CA ALA A 276 -7.29 -0.62 1.10
C ALA A 276 -7.78 0.65 0.40
N VAL A 277 -7.80 0.65 -0.93
CA VAL A 277 -8.23 1.78 -1.75
C VAL A 277 -9.17 1.32 -2.85
N ASN A 278 -9.89 2.24 -3.47
CA ASN A 278 -10.75 1.96 -4.62
C ASN A 278 -11.78 0.84 -4.33
N LEU A 279 -12.47 0.92 -3.19
CA LEU A 279 -13.53 -0.03 -2.85
C LEU A 279 -14.68 0.13 -3.84
N GLY A 280 -14.73 -0.75 -4.83
CA GLY A 280 -15.72 -0.68 -5.89
C GLY A 280 -17.10 -1.17 -5.45
N GLN A 281 -17.98 -1.39 -6.42
CA GLN A 281 -19.36 -1.76 -6.13
C GLN A 281 -19.46 -3.16 -5.53
N PHE A 282 -20.08 -3.23 -4.34
CA PHE A 282 -20.35 -4.49 -3.67
C PHE A 282 -21.37 -5.37 -4.41
N ARG A 283 -21.15 -6.69 -4.34
CA ARG A 283 -22.09 -7.70 -4.85
C ARG A 283 -22.46 -8.66 -3.74
N ARG A 284 -23.75 -8.73 -3.39
CA ARG A 284 -24.28 -9.76 -2.49
C ARG A 284 -24.27 -11.13 -3.19
N ILE A 285 -23.89 -12.16 -2.46
CA ILE A 285 -23.84 -13.56 -2.91
C ILE A 285 -24.39 -14.49 -1.81
N ASP A 286 -24.63 -15.76 -2.17
CA ASP A 286 -25.12 -16.81 -1.27
C ASP A 286 -26.39 -16.43 -0.47
N GLY A 287 -27.49 -16.22 -1.20
CA GLY A 287 -28.78 -15.89 -0.58
C GLY A 287 -28.75 -14.55 0.18
N ASP A 288 -27.89 -13.63 -0.25
CA ASP A 288 -27.61 -12.30 0.30
C ASP A 288 -26.83 -12.28 1.63
N ALA A 289 -26.29 -13.42 2.06
CA ALA A 289 -25.49 -13.49 3.28
C ALA A 289 -24.07 -12.91 3.07
N ALA A 290 -23.34 -13.32 2.04
CA ALA A 290 -21.97 -12.86 1.81
C ALA A 290 -21.90 -11.64 0.88
N THR A 291 -20.81 -10.89 0.98
CA THR A 291 -20.53 -9.72 0.14
C THR A 291 -19.20 -9.88 -0.57
N GLN A 292 -19.18 -9.68 -1.89
CA GLN A 292 -17.96 -9.55 -2.67
C GLN A 292 -17.63 -8.08 -2.91
N VAL A 293 -16.37 -7.73 -2.69
CA VAL A 293 -15.84 -6.37 -2.76
C VAL A 293 -14.62 -6.36 -3.67
N PRO A 294 -14.67 -5.75 -4.87
CA PRO A 294 -13.46 -5.39 -5.58
C PRO A 294 -12.76 -4.27 -4.81
N VAL A 295 -11.46 -4.45 -4.55
CA VAL A 295 -10.65 -3.50 -3.78
C VAL A 295 -9.21 -3.61 -4.23
N ASP A 296 -8.49 -2.49 -4.25
CA ASP A 296 -7.06 -2.47 -4.50
C ASP A 296 -6.31 -2.42 -3.17
N GLU A 297 -5.35 -3.32 -2.99
CA GLU A 297 -4.36 -3.25 -1.91
C GLU A 297 -3.16 -2.47 -2.43
N CYS A 298 -2.85 -1.34 -1.78
CA CYS A 298 -1.58 -0.66 -1.98
C CYS A 298 -0.64 -1.02 -0.83
N ILE A 299 0.43 -1.75 -1.11
CA ILE A 299 1.44 -2.17 -0.13
C ILE A 299 2.69 -1.32 -0.31
N ARG A 300 3.06 -0.55 0.70
CA ARG A 300 4.35 0.13 0.79
C ARG A 300 5.33 -0.73 1.57
N VAL A 301 6.50 -0.98 0.99
CA VAL A 301 7.56 -1.77 1.59
C VAL A 301 8.83 -0.92 1.67
N GLU A 302 9.37 -0.77 2.87
CA GLU A 302 10.65 -0.14 3.16
C GLU A 302 11.69 -1.23 3.39
N TYR A 303 12.83 -1.16 2.72
CA TYR A 303 13.77 -2.26 2.68
C TYR A 303 15.22 -1.82 2.46
N LEU A 304 16.15 -2.68 2.86
CA LEU A 304 17.54 -2.59 2.45
C LEU A 304 17.69 -3.15 1.03
N SER A 305 18.16 -2.32 0.10
CA SER A 305 18.39 -2.73 -1.29
C SER A 305 19.77 -3.38 -1.48
N GLU A 306 19.98 -4.03 -2.63
CA GLU A 306 21.29 -4.58 -3.03
C GLU A 306 22.42 -3.52 -3.11
N ASN A 307 22.04 -2.25 -3.23
CA ASN A 307 22.95 -1.10 -3.24
C ASN A 307 23.29 -0.60 -1.83
N TRP A 308 22.84 -1.28 -0.78
CA TRP A 308 23.01 -0.90 0.62
C TRP A 308 22.38 0.47 0.96
N MET A 309 21.30 0.81 0.28
CA MET A 309 20.45 1.97 0.59
C MET A 309 19.14 1.50 1.20
N VAL A 310 18.56 2.32 2.07
CA VAL A 310 17.20 2.08 2.58
C VAL A 310 16.25 2.66 1.54
N GLU A 311 15.58 1.82 0.78
CA GLU A 311 14.68 2.20 -0.31
C GLU A 311 13.24 1.89 0.05
N CYS A 312 12.32 2.43 -0.75
CA CYS A 312 10.90 2.18 -0.61
C CYS A 312 10.27 1.85 -1.95
N SER A 313 9.29 0.95 -1.95
CA SER A 313 8.48 0.63 -3.12
C SER A 313 7.02 0.48 -2.75
N ILE A 314 6.13 0.85 -3.67
CA ILE A 314 4.69 0.66 -3.53
C ILE A 314 4.20 -0.29 -4.63
N PHE A 315 3.49 -1.32 -4.19
CA PHE A 315 2.88 -2.34 -5.02
C PHE A 315 1.36 -2.20 -4.95
N VAL A 316 0.70 -2.21 -6.09
CA VAL A 316 -0.77 -2.16 -6.17
C VAL A 316 -1.25 -3.52 -6.65
N ILE A 317 -2.16 -4.13 -5.88
CA ILE A 317 -2.66 -5.48 -6.10
C ILE A 317 -4.18 -5.42 -6.14
N PRO A 318 -4.81 -5.75 -7.28
CA PRO A 318 -6.26 -5.85 -7.34
C PRO A 318 -6.75 -7.14 -6.67
N HIS A 319 -7.72 -6.99 -5.78
CA HIS A 319 -8.38 -8.08 -5.06
C HIS A 319 -9.88 -8.14 -5.37
N THR A 320 -10.46 -9.32 -5.20
CA THR A 320 -11.89 -9.46 -4.91
C THR A 320 -12.03 -10.17 -3.57
N ILE A 321 -12.37 -9.40 -2.54
CA ILE A 321 -12.53 -9.90 -1.18
C ILE A 321 -13.96 -10.39 -0.97
N THR A 322 -14.12 -11.53 -0.30
CA THR A 322 -15.43 -12.02 0.13
C THR A 322 -15.54 -11.89 1.65
N THR A 323 -16.54 -11.17 2.12
CA THR A 323 -16.89 -11.04 3.53
C THR A 323 -18.17 -11.80 3.87
N PHE A 324 -18.28 -12.28 5.11
CA PHE A 324 -19.44 -13.01 5.60
C PHE A 324 -19.81 -12.55 7.02
N PRO A 325 -21.10 -12.29 7.30
CA PRO A 325 -21.55 -11.86 8.60
C PRO A 325 -21.26 -12.90 9.68
N GLN A 326 -20.72 -12.47 10.81
CA GLN A 326 -20.58 -13.31 12.00
C GLN A 326 -21.84 -13.21 12.86
N ALA A 327 -22.26 -14.31 13.49
CA ALA A 327 -23.29 -14.21 14.52
C ALA A 327 -22.71 -13.46 15.73
N ASP A 328 -23.52 -12.60 16.33
CA ASP A 328 -23.17 -11.82 17.53
C ASP A 328 -21.98 -10.85 17.38
N SER A 329 -21.66 -10.41 16.15
CA SER A 329 -20.62 -9.42 15.87
C SER A 329 -21.14 -8.31 14.96
N ASP A 330 -20.71 -7.09 15.24
CA ASP A 330 -20.93 -5.91 14.38
C ASP A 330 -19.86 -5.79 13.27
N GLN A 331 -19.05 -6.83 13.06
CA GLN A 331 -18.05 -6.89 12.01
C GLN A 331 -18.20 -8.14 11.16
N ASP A 332 -17.98 -7.96 9.86
CA ASP A 332 -17.86 -9.04 8.90
C ASP A 332 -16.57 -9.85 9.12
N LEU A 333 -16.59 -11.13 8.75
CA LEU A 333 -15.39 -11.95 8.62
C LEU A 333 -14.91 -11.95 7.17
N VAL A 334 -13.62 -11.75 6.92
CA VAL A 334 -13.04 -12.01 5.60
C VAL A 334 -12.89 -13.52 5.40
N VAL A 335 -13.74 -14.08 4.54
CA VAL A 335 -13.84 -15.52 4.26
C VAL A 335 -13.24 -15.91 2.92
N GLY A 336 -12.92 -14.94 2.06
CA GLY A 336 -12.29 -15.23 0.79
C GLY A 336 -11.52 -14.08 0.18
N ASP A 337 -10.60 -14.44 -0.70
CA ASP A 337 -9.76 -13.53 -1.47
C ASP A 337 -9.45 -14.18 -2.83
N LEU A 338 -9.42 -13.33 -3.86
CA LEU A 338 -9.08 -13.68 -5.23
C LEU A 338 -8.15 -12.61 -5.79
N TYR A 339 -6.90 -12.98 -6.03
CA TYR A 339 -5.89 -12.12 -6.67
C TYR A 339 -4.78 -12.97 -7.30
N LYS A 340 -3.98 -12.35 -8.16
CA LYS A 340 -2.80 -12.97 -8.76
C LYS A 340 -1.72 -11.93 -9.00
N GLN A 341 -0.57 -12.10 -8.35
CA GLN A 341 0.56 -11.18 -8.44
C GLN A 341 1.88 -11.87 -8.03
N PHE A 342 3.03 -11.44 -8.58
CA PHE A 342 4.36 -11.95 -8.22
C PHE A 342 4.52 -13.48 -8.34
N GLY A 343 3.84 -14.10 -9.32
CA GLY A 343 3.82 -15.55 -9.50
C GLY A 343 3.00 -16.32 -8.44
N HIS A 344 2.35 -15.62 -7.52
CA HIS A 344 1.41 -16.15 -6.54
C HIS A 344 -0.04 -15.94 -6.99
N ALA A 345 -0.92 -16.86 -6.62
CA ALA A 345 -2.35 -16.76 -6.90
C ALA A 345 -3.15 -17.27 -5.70
N CYS A 346 -4.07 -16.44 -5.21
CA CYS A 346 -5.05 -16.83 -4.21
C CYS A 346 -6.41 -17.01 -4.87
N SER A 347 -7.12 -18.05 -4.45
CA SER A 347 -8.49 -18.35 -4.87
C SER A 347 -9.21 -19.05 -3.73
N ILE A 348 -9.12 -18.46 -2.54
CA ILE A 348 -9.65 -19.03 -1.29
C ILE A 348 -11.04 -18.44 -1.04
N VAL A 349 -12.00 -19.30 -0.75
CA VAL A 349 -13.29 -18.93 -0.14
C VAL A 349 -13.69 -20.09 0.79
N GLU A 350 -13.86 -19.81 2.08
CA GLU A 350 -14.25 -20.81 3.08
C GLU A 350 -15.24 -20.20 4.08
N TYR A 351 -16.49 -20.63 4.01
CA TYR A 351 -17.52 -20.14 4.92
C TYR A 351 -17.39 -20.81 6.29
N PRO A 352 -17.48 -20.05 7.40
CA PRO A 352 -17.61 -20.67 8.71
C PRO A 352 -18.84 -21.59 8.73
N GLU A 353 -18.73 -22.75 9.39
CA GLU A 353 -19.88 -23.66 9.54
C GLU A 353 -21.09 -22.90 10.12
N PRO A 354 -22.32 -23.22 9.69
CA PRO A 354 -23.49 -22.46 10.11
C PRO A 354 -23.60 -22.48 11.64
N LEU A 355 -23.65 -21.29 12.24
CA LEU A 355 -23.94 -21.07 13.67
C LEU A 355 -25.42 -21.37 14.02
N TRP A 356 -26.17 -21.97 13.11
CA TRP A 356 -27.56 -22.33 13.31
C TRP A 356 -27.60 -23.77 13.84
N SER A 357 -27.71 -23.90 15.16
CA SER A 357 -28.34 -25.08 15.74
C SER A 357 -29.84 -25.01 15.44
N ASP A 358 -30.38 -26.07 14.84
CA ASP A 358 -31.82 -26.28 14.61
C ASP A 358 -32.71 -25.90 15.82
#